data_AF-A0A7S0Q7V2-F1
#
_entry.id   AF-A0A7S0Q7V2-F1
#
_cell.length_a   1.000
_cell.length_b   1.000
_cell.length_c   1.000
_cell.angle_alpha   90.00
_cell.angle_beta   90.00
_cell.angle_gamma   90.00
#
_symmetry.space_group_name_H-M   'P 1'
#
loop_
_entity.id
_entity.type
_entity.pdbx_description
1 polymer ?
#
loop_
_entity_poly.entity_id
_entity_poly.type
_entity_poly.pdbx_seq_one_letter_code
_entity_poly.pdbx_strand_id
1 'polypeptide(L)'
;RRFSSPGPFSDMDEAIAAAPSHEMTEVSTEAQLRGRNGRLLVQLGGRHVALIAHGDDVHAIDATCYHMGGPLLHADIEDSGSFGPCVVCPWHLYPISLRTGDSLYQNMSGTTCSKGIKQRVHEVERRDGKILVRLASAEGKVESDTYAFKAPPPSGGFRAP
;
A
#
# COMPACT_ATOMS: atom_id res chain seq x y z
N ARG A 1 -17.74 1.04 -58.40
CA ARG A 1 -16.35 0.96 -57.88
C ARG A 1 -16.46 0.85 -56.36
N ARG A 2 -16.36 -0.37 -55.83
CA ARG A 2 -16.34 -0.61 -54.38
C ARG A 2 -14.90 -0.38 -53.91
N PHE A 3 -14.71 0.51 -52.95
CA PHE A 3 -13.47 0.57 -52.18
C PHE A 3 -13.72 -0.20 -50.88
N SER A 4 -13.02 -1.32 -50.73
CA SER A 4 -12.83 -2.00 -49.46
C SER A 4 -11.73 -1.27 -48.70
N SER A 5 -11.96 -1.01 -47.41
CA SER A 5 -10.92 -0.63 -46.46
C SER A 5 -10.98 -1.62 -45.29
N PRO A 6 -9.92 -2.39 -45.00
CA PRO A 6 -9.76 -3.09 -43.74
C PRO A 6 -8.98 -2.21 -42.75
N GLY A 7 -9.40 -2.21 -41.49
CA GLY A 7 -8.71 -1.48 -40.42
C GLY A 7 -9.06 -2.08 -39.06
N PRO A 8 -8.10 -2.73 -38.37
CA PRO A 8 -8.28 -3.43 -37.09
C PRO A 8 -8.00 -2.47 -35.90
N PHE A 9 -7.84 -3.03 -34.69
CA PHE A 9 -7.56 -2.38 -33.39
C PHE A 9 -8.84 -1.92 -32.66
N SER A 10 -9.14 -2.35 -31.44
CA SER A 10 -8.47 -3.24 -30.50
C SER A 10 -9.50 -3.57 -29.42
N ASP A 11 -9.89 -4.83 -29.29
CA ASP A 11 -10.42 -5.33 -28.02
C ASP A 11 -9.23 -5.37 -27.06
N MET A 12 -9.08 -4.32 -26.24
CA MET A 12 -8.07 -4.25 -25.19
C MET A 12 -8.78 -3.91 -23.87
N ASP A 13 -9.07 -4.99 -23.14
CA ASP A 13 -9.26 -5.11 -21.71
C ASP A 13 -9.87 -3.90 -20.99
N GLU A 14 -11.20 -3.84 -21.01
CA GLU A 14 -11.93 -3.17 -19.96
C GLU A 14 -11.83 -4.03 -18.69
N ALA A 15 -10.72 -3.84 -17.97
CA ALA A 15 -10.52 -4.38 -16.64
C ALA A 15 -11.69 -3.92 -15.77
N ILE A 16 -12.62 -4.85 -15.54
CA ILE A 16 -13.73 -4.68 -14.61
C ILE A 16 -13.11 -4.30 -13.28
N ALA A 17 -13.26 -3.03 -12.89
CA ALA A 17 -12.93 -2.55 -11.57
C ALA A 17 -13.83 -3.30 -10.58
N ALA A 18 -13.32 -4.39 -10.02
CA ALA A 18 -13.99 -5.11 -8.96
C ALA A 18 -14.26 -4.12 -7.82
N ALA A 19 -15.53 -3.92 -7.48
CA ALA A 19 -15.92 -3.15 -6.31
C ALA A 19 -15.13 -3.65 -5.08
N PRO A 20 -14.75 -2.78 -4.13
CA PRO A 20 -14.02 -3.20 -2.94
C PRO A 20 -14.82 -4.29 -2.23
N SER A 21 -14.29 -5.50 -2.20
CA SER A 21 -14.90 -6.60 -1.48
C SER A 21 -14.91 -6.24 0.01
N HIS A 22 -16.11 -6.09 0.58
CA HIS A 22 -16.29 -5.92 2.02
C HIS A 22 -15.94 -7.19 2.83
N GLU A 23 -15.43 -8.23 2.17
CA GLU A 23 -15.10 -9.52 2.73
C GLU A 23 -13.63 -9.61 3.13
N MET A 24 -13.37 -10.32 4.24
CA MET A 24 -12.04 -10.71 4.66
C MET A 24 -11.47 -11.76 3.69
N THR A 25 -10.37 -11.42 3.02
CA THR A 25 -9.69 -12.34 2.10
C THR A 25 -8.45 -12.90 2.75
N GLU A 26 -8.32 -14.23 2.81
CA GLU A 26 -7.08 -14.88 3.22
C GLU A 26 -5.96 -14.57 2.22
N VAL A 27 -4.84 -14.04 2.71
CA VAL A 27 -3.71 -13.61 1.87
C VAL A 27 -2.43 -14.39 2.11
N SER A 28 -2.24 -14.95 3.30
CA SER A 28 -1.04 -15.70 3.69
C SER A 28 -1.29 -16.39 5.03
N THR A 29 -0.45 -17.38 5.36
CA THR A 29 -0.28 -17.82 6.75
C THR A 29 0.69 -16.91 7.50
N GLU A 30 0.63 -16.91 8.83
CA GLU A 30 1.61 -16.24 9.68
C GLU A 30 3.02 -16.79 9.46
N ALA A 31 3.15 -18.11 9.30
CA ALA A 31 4.42 -18.77 9.06
C ALA A 31 5.06 -18.31 7.74
N GLN A 32 4.26 -18.20 6.67
CA GLN A 32 4.72 -17.68 5.38
C GLN A 32 5.15 -16.21 5.48
N LEU A 33 4.39 -15.35 6.16
CA LEU A 33 4.76 -13.95 6.34
C LEU A 33 6.08 -13.83 7.11
N ARG A 34 6.24 -14.57 8.20
CA ARG A 34 7.49 -14.64 8.98
C ARG A 34 8.66 -15.15 8.14
N GLY A 35 8.46 -16.20 7.35
CA GLY A 35 9.46 -16.75 6.44
C GLY A 35 9.91 -15.79 5.34
N ARG A 36 9.16 -14.71 5.11
CA ARG A 36 9.50 -13.61 4.19
C ARG A 36 10.02 -12.37 4.92
N ASN A 37 10.65 -12.56 6.08
CA ASN A 37 11.15 -11.48 6.94
C ASN A 37 10.06 -10.48 7.33
N GLY A 38 8.82 -10.96 7.50
CA GLY A 38 7.69 -10.14 7.89
C GLY A 38 7.15 -9.23 6.80
N ARG A 39 7.55 -9.40 5.53
CA ARG A 39 7.16 -8.50 4.43
C ARG A 39 6.60 -9.29 3.25
N LEU A 40 5.38 -8.97 2.83
CA LEU A 40 4.72 -9.63 1.71
C LEU A 40 3.92 -8.63 0.86
N LEU A 41 4.11 -8.66 -0.45
CA LEU A 41 3.25 -7.97 -1.40
C LEU A 41 2.07 -8.87 -1.76
N VAL A 42 0.86 -8.33 -1.68
CA VAL A 42 -0.36 -9.02 -2.11
C VAL A 42 -1.15 -8.15 -3.07
N GLN A 43 -1.91 -8.79 -3.96
CA GLN A 43 -2.82 -8.10 -4.85
C GLN A 43 -4.25 -8.52 -4.52
N LEU A 44 -5.09 -7.56 -4.14
CA LEU A 44 -6.49 -7.77 -3.75
C LEU A 44 -7.36 -6.78 -4.52
N GLY A 45 -8.36 -7.26 -5.26
CA GLY A 45 -9.20 -6.38 -6.08
C GLY A 45 -8.41 -5.49 -7.05
N GLY A 46 -7.29 -5.99 -7.59
CA GLY A 46 -6.35 -5.23 -8.43
C GLY A 46 -5.44 -4.24 -7.68
N ARG A 47 -5.68 -3.98 -6.40
CA ARG A 47 -4.87 -3.09 -5.55
C ARG A 47 -3.66 -3.82 -4.97
N HIS A 48 -2.50 -3.17 -5.00
CA HIS A 48 -1.26 -3.67 -4.41
C HIS A 48 -1.13 -3.25 -2.95
N VAL A 49 -1.10 -4.23 -2.05
CA VAL A 49 -1.05 -4.04 -0.60
C VAL A 49 0.25 -4.61 -0.05
N ALA A 50 0.96 -3.83 0.76
CA ALA A 50 2.12 -4.27 1.52
C ALA A 50 1.67 -4.75 2.89
N LEU A 51 1.94 -6.02 3.18
CA LEU A 51 1.84 -6.60 4.51
C LEU A 51 3.18 -6.48 5.22
N ILE A 52 3.16 -5.86 6.39
CA ILE A 52 4.35 -5.55 7.18
C ILE A 52 4.10 -6.03 8.61
N ALA A 53 4.80 -7.09 9.01
CA ALA A 53 4.88 -7.51 10.40
C ALA A 53 5.88 -6.63 11.14
N HIS A 54 5.45 -6.02 12.23
CA HIS A 54 6.28 -5.19 13.09
C HIS A 54 5.90 -5.41 14.55
N GLY A 55 6.84 -5.90 15.35
CA GLY A 55 6.52 -6.41 16.69
C GLY A 55 5.56 -7.60 16.60
N ASP A 56 4.48 -7.54 17.37
CA ASP A 56 3.41 -8.55 17.38
C ASP A 56 2.26 -8.24 16.41
N ASP A 57 2.31 -7.07 15.75
CA ASP A 57 1.29 -6.57 14.85
C ASP A 57 1.61 -6.88 13.37
N VAL A 58 0.54 -6.96 12.56
CA VAL A 58 0.62 -7.03 11.10
C VAL A 58 -0.17 -5.87 10.53
N HIS A 59 0.48 -5.05 9.73
CA HIS A 59 -0.11 -3.89 9.08
C HIS A 59 -0.31 -4.17 7.59
N ALA A 60 -1.42 -3.66 7.04
CA ALA A 60 -1.69 -3.70 5.61
C ALA A 60 -1.89 -2.27 5.11
N ILE A 61 -1.04 -1.82 4.21
CA ILE A 61 -1.13 -0.49 3.59
C ILE A 61 -0.99 -0.59 2.08
N ASP A 62 -1.39 0.44 1.35
CA ASP A 62 -1.01 0.56 -0.06
C ASP A 62 0.51 0.41 -0.21
N ALA A 63 0.94 -0.46 -1.13
CA ALA A 63 2.36 -0.82 -1.28
C ALA A 63 3.22 0.31 -1.88
N THR A 64 2.57 1.33 -2.44
CA THR A 64 3.19 2.40 -3.21
C THR A 64 2.90 3.75 -2.55
N CYS A 65 3.95 4.53 -2.28
CA CYS A 65 3.87 5.78 -1.54
C CYS A 65 3.02 6.83 -2.25
N TYR A 66 2.11 7.47 -1.50
CA TYR A 66 1.21 8.52 -1.97
C TYR A 66 1.89 9.71 -2.63
N HIS A 67 3.16 10.01 -2.29
CA HIS A 67 3.83 11.21 -2.76
C HIS A 67 4.14 11.13 -4.25
N MET A 68 5.00 10.19 -4.63
CA MET A 68 5.51 10.06 -6.00
C MET A 68 5.64 8.60 -6.45
N GLY A 69 5.05 7.65 -5.73
CA GLY A 69 5.05 6.25 -6.15
C GLY A 69 6.20 5.40 -5.61
N GLY A 70 6.86 5.81 -4.53
CA GLY A 70 7.99 5.07 -3.97
C GLY A 70 7.62 3.70 -3.36
N PRO A 71 8.54 2.73 -3.32
CA PRO A 71 8.25 1.39 -2.85
C PRO A 71 8.26 1.31 -1.32
N LEU A 72 7.10 1.04 -0.71
CA LEU A 72 6.98 0.99 0.76
C LEU A 72 7.21 -0.41 1.35
N LEU A 73 7.08 -1.47 0.55
CA LEU A 73 7.18 -2.85 1.05
C LEU A 73 8.49 -3.12 1.81
N HIS A 74 9.61 -2.57 1.34
CA HIS A 74 10.94 -2.78 1.91
C HIS A 74 11.52 -1.53 2.58
N ALA A 75 10.69 -0.51 2.80
CA ALA A 75 11.10 0.72 3.47
C ALA A 75 11.42 0.48 4.95
N ASP A 76 12.31 1.31 5.50
CA ASP A 76 12.65 1.28 6.92
C ASP A 76 11.43 1.67 7.78
N ILE A 77 11.42 1.22 9.02
CA ILE A 77 10.35 1.50 9.99
C ILE A 77 10.97 2.22 11.19
N GLU A 78 10.38 3.34 11.55
CA GLU A 78 10.78 4.18 12.68
C GLU A 78 9.59 4.39 13.63
N ASP A 79 9.86 4.47 14.94
CA ASP A 79 8.81 4.80 15.91
C ASP A 79 8.62 6.33 16.01
N SER A 80 7.37 6.78 15.90
CA SER A 80 6.98 8.20 15.95
C SER A 80 6.07 8.52 17.14
N GLY A 81 6.38 7.97 18.32
CA GLY A 81 5.70 8.30 19.57
C GLY A 81 4.22 7.95 19.53
N SER A 82 3.32 8.94 19.68
CA SER A 82 1.87 8.71 19.64
C SER A 82 1.36 8.16 18.30
N PHE A 83 2.09 8.40 17.20
CA PHE A 83 1.76 7.85 15.87
C PHE A 83 2.30 6.42 15.66
N GLY A 84 3.23 5.99 16.52
CA GLY A 84 3.85 4.66 16.58
C GLY A 84 4.62 4.29 15.32
N PRO A 85 4.60 3.02 14.88
CA PRO A 85 5.51 2.56 13.84
C PRO A 85 5.12 3.20 12.51
N CYS A 86 6.11 3.84 11.89
CA CYS A 86 5.97 4.57 10.66
C CYS A 86 6.91 4.00 9.61
N VAL A 87 6.38 3.69 8.44
CA VAL A 87 7.20 3.34 7.29
C VAL A 87 7.78 4.61 6.68
N VAL A 88 9.09 4.61 6.43
CA VAL A 88 9.81 5.77 5.89
C VAL A 88 10.09 5.54 4.41
N CYS A 89 9.39 6.27 3.55
CA CYS A 89 9.53 6.13 2.11
C CYS A 89 11.00 6.32 1.67
N PRO A 90 11.59 5.37 0.92
CA PRO A 90 13.03 5.39 0.63
C PRO A 90 13.42 6.47 -0.38
N TRP A 91 12.43 7.07 -1.06
CA TRP A 91 12.68 8.10 -2.08
C TRP A 91 12.79 9.49 -1.48
N HIS A 92 11.95 9.84 -0.52
CA HIS A 92 11.85 11.22 -0.02
C HIS A 92 11.70 11.30 1.50
N LEU A 93 11.90 10.18 2.18
CA LEU A 93 11.92 10.06 3.64
C LEU A 93 10.63 10.51 4.34
N TYR A 94 9.49 10.50 3.65
CA TYR A 94 8.20 10.74 4.29
C TYR A 94 7.87 9.60 5.26
N PRO A 95 7.72 9.89 6.57
CA PRO A 95 7.21 8.92 7.53
C PRO A 95 5.70 8.81 7.38
N ILE A 96 5.20 7.59 7.36
CA ILE A 96 3.78 7.28 7.21
C ILE A 96 3.40 6.29 8.30
N SER A 97 2.43 6.65 9.15
CA SER A 97 1.98 5.74 10.22
C SER A 97 1.39 4.46 9.62
N LEU A 98 1.89 3.31 10.06
CA LEU A 98 1.36 2.00 9.67
C LEU A 98 -0.02 1.71 10.26
N ARG A 99 -0.42 2.45 11.31
CA ARG A 99 -1.73 2.30 11.95
C ARG A 99 -2.82 3.09 11.26
N THR A 100 -2.53 4.33 10.91
CA THR A 100 -3.56 5.29 10.44
C THR A 100 -3.36 5.76 9.01
N GLY A 101 -2.15 5.63 8.47
CA GLY A 101 -1.82 6.16 7.15
C GLY A 101 -1.53 7.66 7.12
N ASP A 102 -1.43 8.28 8.30
CA ASP A 102 -1.04 9.68 8.44
C ASP A 102 0.37 9.91 7.91
N SER A 103 0.53 10.93 7.06
CA SER A 103 1.88 11.40 6.71
C SER A 103 2.36 12.39 7.75
N LEU A 104 3.54 12.13 8.31
CA LEU A 104 4.07 12.89 9.43
C LEU A 104 5.14 13.88 8.99
N TYR A 105 5.36 14.90 9.83
CA TYR A 105 6.46 15.83 9.73
C TYR A 105 6.83 16.35 11.13
N GLN A 106 8.04 16.88 11.28
CA GLN A 106 8.40 17.62 12.49
C GLN A 106 8.20 19.12 12.24
N ASN A 107 7.52 19.78 13.16
CA ASN A 107 7.39 21.24 13.13
C ASN A 107 8.68 21.91 13.65
N MET A 108 8.71 23.25 13.70
CA MET A 108 9.89 24.00 14.16
C MET A 108 10.26 23.75 15.64
N SER A 109 9.33 23.24 16.46
CA SER A 109 9.61 22.86 17.84
C SER A 109 10.06 21.41 18.00
N GLY A 110 10.30 20.68 16.89
CA GLY A 110 10.65 19.27 16.90
C GLY A 110 9.48 18.34 17.25
N THR A 111 8.25 18.86 17.28
CA THR A 111 7.07 18.07 17.57
C THR A 111 6.59 17.36 16.31
N THR A 112 6.40 16.05 16.40
CA THR A 112 5.79 15.27 15.31
C THR A 112 4.32 15.67 15.14
N CYS A 113 3.96 16.05 13.93
CA CYS A 113 2.64 16.49 13.53
C CYS A 113 2.16 15.69 12.31
N SER A 114 0.84 15.55 12.15
CA SER A 114 0.23 14.89 11.00
C SER A 114 -0.19 15.90 9.92
N LYS A 115 -0.02 15.53 8.65
CA LYS A 115 -0.61 16.19 7.46
C LYS A 115 -1.98 15.61 7.08
N GLY A 116 -2.53 14.75 7.92
CA GLY A 116 -3.70 13.91 7.67
C GLY A 116 -3.34 12.56 7.05
N ILE A 117 -4.36 11.72 6.89
CA ILE A 117 -4.28 10.42 6.22
C ILE A 117 -3.97 10.65 4.74
N LYS A 118 -2.82 10.13 4.29
CA LYS A 118 -2.35 10.22 2.89
C LYS A 118 -2.10 8.86 2.26
N GLN A 119 -1.91 7.83 3.09
CA GLN A 119 -1.71 6.45 2.67
C GLN A 119 -2.89 5.60 3.15
N ARG A 120 -3.50 4.82 2.26
CA ARG A 120 -4.61 3.94 2.66
C ARG A 120 -4.07 2.78 3.49
N VAL A 121 -4.72 2.58 4.64
CA VAL A 121 -4.56 1.40 5.50
C VAL A 121 -5.75 0.47 5.27
N HIS A 122 -5.48 -0.83 5.27
CA HIS A 122 -6.48 -1.89 5.15
C HIS A 122 -6.57 -2.65 6.47
N GLU A 123 -7.73 -3.24 6.71
CA GLU A 123 -7.93 -4.00 7.94
C GLU A 123 -7.25 -5.36 7.82
N VAL A 124 -6.59 -5.77 8.91
CA VAL A 124 -5.95 -7.08 9.05
C VAL A 124 -6.62 -7.84 10.18
N GLU A 125 -6.96 -9.09 9.93
CA GLU A 125 -7.41 -10.03 10.94
C GLU A 125 -6.49 -11.26 10.96
N ARG A 126 -6.15 -11.71 12.17
CA ARG A 126 -5.42 -12.97 12.38
C ARG A 126 -6.41 -14.02 12.87
N ARG A 127 -6.58 -15.10 12.12
CA ARG A 127 -7.50 -16.19 12.47
C ARG A 127 -6.88 -17.54 12.12
N ASP A 128 -6.80 -18.45 13.08
CA ASP A 128 -6.29 -19.82 12.90
C ASP A 128 -4.91 -19.90 12.21
N GLY A 129 -3.98 -19.00 12.57
CA GLY A 129 -2.64 -18.93 11.97
C GLY A 129 -2.61 -18.35 10.55
N LYS A 130 -3.73 -17.79 10.08
CA LYS A 130 -3.88 -17.12 8.79
C LYS A 130 -3.96 -15.61 8.97
N ILE A 131 -3.46 -14.90 7.98
CA ILE A 131 -3.62 -13.46 7.80
C ILE A 131 -4.74 -13.25 6.79
N LEU A 132 -5.78 -12.55 7.22
CA LEU A 132 -6.86 -12.09 6.38
C LEU A 132 -6.79 -10.57 6.26
N VAL A 133 -7.14 -10.06 5.09
CA VAL A 133 -7.16 -8.63 4.81
C VAL A 133 -8.50 -8.25 4.22
N ARG A 134 -9.08 -7.17 4.73
CA ARG A 134 -10.24 -6.52 4.13
C ARG A 134 -9.83 -5.16 3.60
N LEU A 135 -10.08 -4.94 2.31
CA LEU A 135 -9.82 -3.65 1.69
C LEU A 135 -10.72 -2.58 2.33
N ALA A 136 -10.10 -1.53 2.88
CA ALA A 136 -10.82 -0.35 3.32
C ALA A 136 -11.70 0.22 2.19
N SER A 137 -12.89 0.71 2.56
CA SER A 137 -13.89 1.25 1.62
C SER A 137 -13.29 2.31 0.69
N ALA A 138 -13.77 2.36 -0.54
CA ALA A 138 -13.42 3.41 -1.50
C ALA A 138 -14.05 4.78 -1.15
N GLU A 139 -14.85 4.85 -0.08
CA GLU A 139 -15.37 6.11 0.46
C GLU A 139 -14.23 6.99 0.99
N GLY A 140 -14.18 8.24 0.51
CA GLY A 140 -13.08 9.16 0.80
C GLY A 140 -11.83 8.81 -0.02
N LYS A 141 -11.56 9.63 -1.04
CA LYS A 141 -10.33 9.51 -1.83
C LYS A 141 -9.13 9.82 -0.95
N VAL A 142 -8.15 8.93 -0.96
CA VAL A 142 -6.84 9.08 -0.30
C VAL A 142 -5.77 9.19 -1.39
N GLU A 143 -4.73 9.99 -1.19
CA GLU A 143 -3.75 10.30 -2.23
C GLU A 143 -3.04 9.06 -2.79
N SER A 144 -2.79 8.05 -1.95
CA SER A 144 -2.22 6.77 -2.38
C SER A 144 -3.07 6.01 -3.41
N ASP A 145 -4.38 6.27 -3.51
CA ASP A 145 -5.27 5.64 -4.50
C ASP A 145 -4.80 5.86 -5.94
N THR A 146 -4.08 6.96 -6.20
CA THR A 146 -3.47 7.29 -7.49
C THR A 146 -2.47 6.23 -7.98
N TYR A 147 -1.82 5.54 -7.04
CA TYR A 147 -0.74 4.58 -7.32
C TYR A 147 -1.11 3.14 -6.96
N ALA A 148 -2.25 2.93 -6.31
CA ALA A 148 -2.62 1.66 -5.70
C ALA A 148 -2.81 0.49 -6.69
N PHE A 149 -3.16 0.78 -7.93
CA PHE A 149 -3.47 -0.21 -8.97
C PHE A 149 -2.31 -0.43 -9.98
N LYS A 150 -1.16 0.18 -9.72
CA LYS A 150 0.07 -0.04 -10.50
C LYS A 150 1.05 -0.84 -9.66
N ALA A 151 1.75 -1.78 -10.30
CA ALA A 151 2.78 -2.55 -9.63
C ALA A 151 3.81 -1.60 -8.98
N PRO A 152 4.16 -1.79 -7.69
CA PRO A 152 5.15 -0.95 -7.03
C PRO A 152 6.51 -1.06 -7.76
N PRO A 153 7.31 0.01 -7.79
CA PRO A 153 8.66 -0.06 -8.32
C PRO A 153 9.53 -1.03 -7.50
N PRO A 154 10.61 -1.57 -8.08
CA PRO A 154 11.55 -2.40 -7.34
C PRO A 154 12.24 -1.58 -6.24
N SER A 155 12.62 -2.24 -5.14
CA SER A 155 13.25 -1.63 -3.95
C SER A 155 14.64 -1.00 -4.18
N GLY A 156 15.16 -1.04 -5.41
CA GLY A 156 16.48 -0.50 -5.79
C GLY A 156 16.47 0.76 -6.66
N GLY A 157 15.30 1.33 -6.98
CA GLY A 157 15.22 2.55 -7.80
C GLY A 157 15.18 3.81 -6.91
N PHE A 158 16.13 4.74 -7.10
CA PHE A 158 16.20 6.09 -6.51
C PHE A 158 16.16 6.17 -4.96
N ARG A 159 17.33 6.09 -4.29
CA ARG A 159 17.53 6.87 -3.06
C ARG A 159 17.73 8.33 -3.50
N ALA A 160 16.92 9.27 -2.99
CA ALA A 160 17.26 10.68 -3.16
C ALA A 160 18.65 10.95 -2.53
N PRO A 161 19.44 11.87 -3.11
CA PRO A 161 20.73 12.28 -2.57
C PRO A 161 20.63 12.87 -1.17
#